data_AF-A0A9N7R7Z0-F1
#
_entry.id   AF-A0A9N7R7Z0-F1
#
_cell.length_a   1.000
_cell.length_b   1.000
_cell.length_c   1.000
_cell.angle_alpha   90.00
_cell.angle_beta   90.00
_cell.angle_gamma   90.00
#
_symmetry.space_group_name_H-M   'P 1'
#
loop_
_entity.id
_entity.type
_entity.pdbx_description
1 polymer ?
#
loop_
_entity_poly.entity_id
_entity_poly.type
_entity_poly.pdbx_seq_one_letter_code
_entity_poly.pdbx_strand_id
1 'polypeptide(L)'
;MTDITEDDGKINGGEAEEKPRTRHKGKHDKDKPWDDPSIDHWKIDKFDPSWNEGGMLEVSSFSTLFPQYREKYLQECWPVVKGALKEHGVACELNLVEGCMTVSTTRKTRDPYIIVKARDLIKLLSRSVPAPQAIKILNDEMQCDIIKIGNLVRSKERFVKRRQHLVGPNSSTLKALEILTGCYILVQGNTVAAMGSFKGLKQVRKVVEDCILNKMHPVYNIKILMMKRELAKDPTLANENWDRFLPKFKKKNVKQKKVKTKEKKPYTPFPPPQQPSKIDLQLESGEYFLSDKKKQAKTWQEKQEKQAEKTAETRRKREEAFVPPEESERQDQKTHADDKNDVAAIASSLKKKAKDFGRQKSAEKIDANAYIAVPNKHTSKKKSKHS
;
A
#
# COMPACT_ATOMS: atom_id res chain seq x y z
N MET A 1 52.80 59.41 -55.78
CA MET A 1 52.78 58.32 -56.77
C MET A 1 51.76 57.32 -56.27
N THR A 2 50.69 57.16 -57.02
CA THR A 2 49.59 56.22 -56.80
C THR A 2 50.12 54.79 -56.81
N ASP A 3 49.49 53.87 -56.06
CA ASP A 3 48.64 52.86 -56.69
C ASP A 3 47.87 52.04 -55.65
N ILE A 4 46.58 51.95 -55.94
CA ILE A 4 45.57 51.08 -55.33
C ILE A 4 45.49 49.86 -56.24
N THR A 5 45.55 48.65 -55.68
CA THR A 5 44.89 47.49 -56.28
C THR A 5 44.22 46.66 -55.20
N GLU A 6 42.91 46.57 -55.33
CA GLU A 6 42.00 45.64 -54.66
C GLU A 6 42.32 44.20 -55.08
N ASP A 7 42.16 43.23 -54.18
CA ASP A 7 41.88 41.85 -54.55
C ASP A 7 40.88 41.24 -53.56
N ASP A 8 39.84 40.63 -54.15
CA ASP A 8 38.61 40.16 -53.54
C ASP A 8 38.72 38.69 -53.12
N GLY A 9 38.10 38.37 -51.98
CA GLY A 9 37.37 37.10 -51.82
C GLY A 9 38.10 35.91 -51.18
N LYS A 10 37.69 35.56 -49.96
CA LYS A 10 36.79 34.40 -49.73
C LYS A 10 36.51 34.19 -48.24
N ILE A 11 35.24 34.35 -47.91
CA ILE A 11 34.59 33.78 -46.72
C ILE A 11 34.52 32.26 -46.95
N ASN A 12 35.09 31.47 -46.03
CA ASN A 12 34.71 30.08 -45.84
C ASN A 12 34.60 29.81 -44.34
N GLY A 13 33.36 29.76 -43.86
CA GLY A 13 33.02 29.33 -42.52
C GLY A 13 33.30 27.84 -42.35
N GLY A 14 34.17 27.53 -41.40
CA GLY A 14 34.22 26.23 -40.75
C GLY A 14 33.69 26.41 -39.32
N GLU A 15 32.45 26.00 -39.07
CA GLU A 15 31.95 25.77 -37.71
C GLU A 15 32.75 24.62 -37.10
N ALA A 16 33.85 24.95 -36.42
CA ALA A 16 34.42 24.08 -35.42
C ALA A 16 33.54 24.21 -34.17
N GLU A 17 32.86 23.12 -33.78
CA GLU A 17 32.19 23.00 -32.48
C GLU A 17 33.19 23.31 -31.36
N GLU A 18 33.19 24.55 -30.87
CA GLU A 18 33.93 24.95 -29.69
C GLU A 18 33.33 24.22 -28.48
N LYS A 19 34.08 23.23 -27.96
CA LYS A 19 33.85 22.73 -26.60
C LYS A 19 33.83 23.93 -25.64
N PRO A 20 32.87 24.03 -24.71
CA PRO A 20 32.74 25.20 -23.86
C PRO A 20 34.00 25.36 -23.01
N ARG A 21 34.76 26.43 -23.27
CA ARG A 21 35.94 26.79 -22.46
C ARG A 21 35.46 27.17 -21.06
N THR A 22 35.52 26.23 -20.12
CA THR A 22 35.32 26.53 -18.70
C THR A 22 36.41 27.51 -18.27
N ARG A 23 36.03 28.75 -17.97
CA ARG A 23 36.93 29.76 -17.39
C ARG A 23 37.33 29.32 -15.99
N HIS A 24 38.45 28.61 -15.86
CA HIS A 24 39.01 28.21 -14.57
C HIS A 24 39.70 29.42 -13.94
N LYS A 25 39.16 29.93 -12.84
CA LYS A 25 39.75 31.04 -12.07
C LYS A 25 40.24 30.51 -10.73
N GLY A 26 41.53 30.19 -10.64
CA GLY A 26 42.18 29.90 -9.37
C GLY A 26 43.70 29.92 -9.51
N LYS A 27 44.40 30.73 -8.69
CA LYS A 27 45.88 30.69 -8.56
C LYS A 27 46.40 29.39 -7.91
N HIS A 28 45.50 28.46 -7.58
CA HIS A 28 45.76 27.22 -6.84
C HIS A 28 45.51 25.95 -7.66
N ASP A 29 44.97 26.06 -8.88
CA ASP A 29 44.85 24.94 -9.82
C ASP A 29 46.15 24.82 -10.62
N LYS A 30 47.18 24.31 -9.94
CA LYS A 30 48.38 23.83 -10.62
C LYS A 30 48.07 22.45 -11.19
N ASP A 31 48.54 22.17 -12.41
CA ASP A 31 48.54 20.80 -12.92
C ASP A 31 49.26 19.92 -11.91
N LYS A 32 48.60 18.85 -11.48
CA LYS A 32 49.13 17.89 -10.53
C LYS A 32 49.90 16.86 -11.36
N PRO A 33 51.25 16.88 -11.40
CA PRO A 33 52.00 16.00 -12.28
C PRO A 33 51.94 14.52 -11.87
N TRP A 34 51.30 14.23 -10.73
CA TRP A 34 51.05 12.90 -10.20
C TRP A 34 49.61 12.40 -10.45
N ASP A 35 48.77 13.21 -11.11
CA ASP A 35 47.35 12.97 -11.37
C ASP A 35 47.15 12.86 -12.89
N ASP A 36 47.66 11.78 -13.47
CA ASP A 36 47.51 11.49 -14.90
C ASP A 36 46.11 10.90 -15.19
N PRO A 37 45.50 11.21 -16.36
CA PRO A 37 44.22 10.62 -16.78
C PRO A 37 44.24 9.09 -16.90
N SER A 38 45.43 8.48 -16.89
CA SER A 38 45.61 7.02 -16.89
C SER A 38 45.45 6.38 -15.49
N ILE A 39 45.43 7.16 -14.42
CA ILE A 39 45.33 6.65 -13.04
C ILE A 39 43.84 6.42 -12.72
N ASP A 40 43.50 5.16 -12.48
CA ASP A 40 42.15 4.79 -12.02
C ASP A 40 41.99 5.13 -10.53
N HIS A 41 41.49 6.32 -10.26
CA HIS A 41 41.18 6.84 -8.93
C HIS A 41 40.16 6.00 -8.14
N TRP A 42 39.45 5.09 -8.81
CA TRP A 42 38.42 4.26 -8.20
C TRP A 42 38.91 2.84 -7.88
N LYS A 43 40.16 2.53 -8.22
CA LYS A 43 40.78 1.26 -7.87
C LYS A 43 41.06 1.22 -6.37
N ILE A 44 40.58 0.16 -5.71
CA ILE A 44 40.79 -0.07 -4.29
C ILE A 44 42.05 -0.91 -4.14
N ASP A 45 43.15 -0.28 -3.75
CA ASP A 45 44.38 -1.01 -3.43
C ASP A 45 44.29 -1.59 -2.01
N LYS A 46 44.79 -2.82 -1.84
CA LYS A 46 44.82 -3.48 -0.54
C LYS A 46 45.81 -2.77 0.37
N PHE A 47 45.44 -2.59 1.62
CA PHE A 47 46.32 -2.01 2.62
C PHE A 47 47.57 -2.86 2.82
N ASP A 48 48.74 -2.24 2.68
CA ASP A 48 50.01 -2.86 3.03
C ASP A 48 50.40 -2.51 4.48
N PRO A 49 50.61 -3.52 5.35
CA PRO A 49 51.14 -3.34 6.70
C PRO A 49 52.45 -2.52 6.81
N SER A 50 53.19 -2.30 5.72
CA SER A 50 54.37 -1.43 5.67
C SER A 50 54.02 0.06 5.78
N TRP A 51 52.81 0.47 5.41
CA TRP A 51 52.40 1.88 5.40
C TRP A 51 52.19 2.46 6.80
N ASN A 52 52.04 1.61 7.82
CA ASN A 52 51.91 2.02 9.22
C ASN A 52 52.67 1.06 10.14
N GLU A 53 54.00 1.20 10.16
CA GLU A 53 54.88 0.38 11.00
C GLU A 53 54.70 0.65 12.49
N GLY A 54 54.39 1.90 12.85
CA GLY A 54 54.19 2.35 14.24
C GLY A 54 52.89 1.88 14.89
N GLY A 55 51.95 1.36 14.10
CA GLY A 55 50.64 0.89 14.56
C GLY A 55 49.75 2.02 15.11
N MET A 56 48.70 1.64 15.84
CA MET A 56 47.78 2.59 16.47
C MET A 56 48.25 2.98 17.88
N LEU A 57 48.37 4.29 18.13
CA LEU A 57 48.70 4.83 19.45
C LEU A 57 47.49 4.84 20.40
N GLU A 58 46.32 5.19 19.85
CA GLU A 58 45.07 5.28 20.59
C GLU A 58 44.19 4.03 20.39
N VAL A 59 43.38 3.74 21.41
CA VAL A 59 42.44 2.62 21.40
C VAL A 59 41.08 3.11 20.94
N SER A 60 40.64 2.63 19.79
CA SER A 60 39.25 2.75 19.33
C SER A 60 38.49 1.49 19.74
N SER A 61 37.37 1.67 20.43
CA SER A 61 36.51 0.57 20.89
C SER A 61 35.08 0.75 20.40
N PHE A 62 34.48 -0.33 19.87
CA PHE A 62 33.08 -0.38 19.49
C PHE A 62 32.40 -1.56 20.15
N SER A 63 31.20 -1.33 20.68
CA SER A 63 30.36 -2.38 21.24
C SER A 63 29.01 -2.47 20.52
N THR A 64 28.44 -3.67 20.42
CA THR A 64 27.11 -3.91 19.88
C THR A 64 26.39 -4.96 20.72
N LEU A 65 25.16 -4.63 21.12
CA LEU A 65 24.27 -5.53 21.84
C LEU A 65 23.70 -6.59 20.89
N PHE A 66 23.53 -7.82 21.37
CA PHE A 66 22.86 -8.89 20.65
C PHE A 66 21.66 -9.45 21.42
N PRO A 67 20.65 -10.01 20.73
CA PRO A 67 19.51 -10.62 21.40
C PRO A 67 19.88 -11.92 22.13
N GLN A 68 19.24 -12.20 23.26
CA GLN A 68 19.51 -13.38 24.10
C GLN A 68 19.45 -14.71 23.33
N TYR A 69 18.51 -14.88 22.40
CA TYR A 69 18.42 -16.12 21.59
C TYR A 69 19.66 -16.40 20.73
N ARG A 70 20.50 -15.38 20.50
CA ARG A 70 21.70 -15.49 19.65
C ARG A 70 22.94 -15.93 20.41
N GLU A 71 22.89 -15.89 21.74
CA GLU A 71 24.00 -16.17 22.66
C GLU A 71 24.68 -17.51 22.41
N LYS A 72 23.91 -18.60 22.40
CA LYS A 72 24.44 -19.97 22.22
C LYS A 72 25.26 -20.11 20.94
N TYR A 73 24.75 -19.60 19.82
CA TYR A 73 25.48 -19.61 18.56
C TYR A 73 26.74 -18.75 18.61
N LEU A 74 26.66 -17.56 19.22
CA LEU A 74 27.81 -16.67 19.31
C LEU A 74 28.92 -17.32 20.12
N GLN A 75 28.60 -17.96 21.24
CA GLN A 75 29.56 -18.71 22.05
C GLN A 75 30.27 -19.82 21.25
N GLU A 76 29.52 -20.61 20.47
CA GLU A 76 30.07 -21.68 19.63
C GLU A 76 30.97 -21.14 18.50
N CYS A 77 30.58 -20.04 17.85
CA CYS A 77 31.31 -19.49 16.70
C CYS A 77 32.41 -18.47 17.07
N TRP A 78 32.45 -18.01 18.33
CA TRP A 78 33.36 -16.96 18.79
C TRP A 78 34.84 -17.26 18.53
N PRO A 79 35.35 -18.49 18.73
CA PRO A 79 36.75 -18.82 18.45
C PRO A 79 37.15 -18.53 17.00
N VAL A 80 36.24 -18.77 16.04
CA VAL A 80 36.47 -18.52 14.61
C VAL A 80 36.56 -17.03 14.32
N VAL A 81 35.65 -16.25 14.92
CA VAL A 81 35.65 -14.77 14.80
C VAL A 81 36.91 -14.18 15.42
N LYS A 82 37.32 -14.68 16.59
CA LYS A 82 38.55 -14.27 17.28
C LYS A 82 39.80 -14.60 16.47
N GLY A 83 39.84 -15.75 15.81
CA GLY A 83 40.91 -16.12 14.88
C GLY A 83 41.05 -15.10 13.75
N ALA A 84 39.96 -14.81 13.04
CA ALA A 84 39.95 -13.87 11.92
C ALA A 84 40.34 -12.43 12.34
N LEU A 85 39.83 -11.93 13.47
CA LEU A 85 40.18 -10.57 13.93
C LEU A 85 41.63 -10.47 14.45
N LYS A 86 42.19 -11.56 14.97
CA LYS A 86 43.57 -11.62 15.45
C LYS A 86 44.58 -11.48 14.31
N GLU A 87 44.27 -11.97 13.11
CA GLU A 87 45.11 -11.80 11.91
C GLU A 87 45.32 -10.31 11.57
N HIS A 88 44.32 -9.47 11.85
CA HIS A 88 44.40 -8.02 11.65
C HIS A 88 44.83 -7.25 12.92
N GLY A 89 45.20 -7.94 13.99
CA GLY A 89 45.61 -7.31 15.24
C GLY A 89 44.49 -6.59 16.00
N VAL A 90 43.22 -6.97 15.79
CA VAL A 90 42.05 -6.41 16.50
C VAL A 90 41.67 -7.33 17.64
N ALA A 91 41.48 -6.76 18.84
CA ALA A 91 40.98 -7.50 20.00
C ALA A 91 39.45 -7.58 19.95
N CYS A 92 38.89 -8.70 20.43
CA CYS A 92 37.46 -8.91 20.52
C CYS A 92 37.08 -9.64 21.80
N GLU A 93 35.99 -9.20 22.42
CA GLU A 93 35.44 -9.71 23.67
C GLU A 93 33.94 -9.98 23.52
N LEU A 94 33.48 -11.08 24.10
CA LEU A 94 32.07 -11.48 24.14
C LEU A 94 31.63 -11.48 25.60
N ASN A 95 30.75 -10.55 25.96
CA ASN A 95 30.16 -10.48 27.29
C ASN A 95 28.75 -11.11 27.25
N LEU A 96 28.61 -12.27 27.89
CA LEU A 96 27.33 -13.00 27.96
C LEU A 96 26.38 -12.39 29.00
N VAL A 97 26.90 -11.74 30.05
CA VAL A 97 26.09 -11.14 31.13
C VAL A 97 25.37 -9.90 30.63
N GLU A 98 26.09 -9.02 29.93
CA GLU A 98 25.51 -7.81 29.33
C GLU A 98 24.86 -8.09 27.95
N GLY A 99 25.16 -9.23 27.34
CA GLY A 99 24.72 -9.54 25.97
C GLY A 99 25.35 -8.61 24.93
N CYS A 100 26.63 -8.27 25.09
CA CYS A 100 27.36 -7.35 24.22
C CYS A 100 28.61 -7.99 23.58
N MET A 101 28.91 -7.58 22.35
CA MET A 101 30.15 -7.91 21.66
C MET A 101 30.96 -6.63 21.53
N THR A 102 32.22 -6.66 21.94
CA THR A 102 33.12 -5.51 21.90
C THR A 102 34.33 -5.81 21.03
N VAL A 103 34.72 -4.86 20.19
CA VAL A 103 35.95 -4.91 19.38
C VAL A 103 36.78 -3.68 19.68
N SER A 104 38.09 -3.86 19.84
CA SER A 104 39.02 -2.78 20.17
C SER A 104 40.31 -2.88 19.36
N THR A 105 40.86 -1.74 18.96
CA THR A 105 42.20 -1.68 18.37
C THR A 105 43.26 -1.98 19.41
N THR A 106 44.38 -2.53 18.96
CA THR A 106 45.55 -2.79 19.79
C THR A 106 46.76 -2.08 19.20
N ARG A 107 47.87 -2.05 19.95
CA ARG A 107 49.16 -1.54 19.43
C ARG A 107 49.67 -2.33 18.21
N LYS A 108 49.12 -3.52 17.95
CA LYS A 108 49.47 -4.35 16.79
C LYS A 108 48.58 -4.10 15.57
N THR A 109 47.51 -3.31 15.73
CA THR A 109 46.66 -2.92 14.60
C THR A 109 47.44 -1.94 13.72
N ARG A 110 47.63 -2.29 12.45
CA ARG A 110 48.34 -1.43 11.47
C ARG A 110 47.37 -0.72 10.53
N ASP A 111 46.32 -1.41 10.09
CA ASP A 111 45.27 -0.81 9.26
C ASP A 111 44.35 0.07 10.13
N PRO A 112 44.23 1.39 9.86
CA PRO A 112 43.34 2.26 10.62
C PRO A 112 41.85 2.00 10.34
N TYR A 113 41.48 1.50 9.15
CA TYR A 113 40.08 1.32 8.75
C TYR A 113 39.50 -0.03 9.17
N ILE A 114 40.34 -1.03 9.49
CA ILE A 114 39.88 -2.37 9.87
C ILE A 114 38.94 -2.37 11.07
N ILE A 115 39.07 -1.41 11.99
CA ILE A 115 38.19 -1.31 13.16
C ILE A 115 36.74 -1.00 12.77
N VAL A 116 36.54 -0.25 11.67
CA VAL A 116 35.22 0.07 11.12
C VAL A 116 34.58 -1.20 10.56
N LYS A 117 35.36 -2.05 9.89
CA LYS A 117 34.91 -3.35 9.40
C LYS A 117 34.65 -4.35 10.52
N ALA A 118 35.47 -4.36 11.58
CA ALA A 118 35.26 -5.18 12.76
C ALA A 118 33.96 -4.79 13.49
N ARG A 119 33.66 -3.49 13.58
CA ARG A 119 32.36 -2.99 14.07
C ARG A 119 31.20 -3.50 13.20
N ASP A 120 31.37 -3.50 11.89
CA ASP A 120 30.34 -3.96 10.97
C ASP A 120 30.14 -5.48 11.02
N LEU A 121 31.22 -6.24 11.27
CA LEU A 121 31.19 -7.68 11.56
C LEU A 121 30.32 -7.99 12.79
N ILE A 122 30.57 -7.35 13.94
CA ILE A 122 29.76 -7.59 15.16
C ILE A 122 28.31 -7.15 14.98
N LYS A 123 28.06 -6.07 14.21
CA LYS A 123 26.70 -5.68 13.83
C LYS A 123 26.01 -6.75 12.98
N LEU A 124 26.67 -7.34 12.00
CA LEU A 124 26.12 -8.44 11.19
C LEU A 124 25.81 -9.68 12.03
N LEU A 125 26.71 -10.03 12.96
CA LEU A 125 26.51 -11.14 13.89
C LEU A 125 25.28 -10.93 14.79
N SER A 126 25.06 -9.69 15.27
CA SER A 126 23.85 -9.32 16.02
C SER A 126 22.56 -9.46 15.21
N ARG A 127 22.64 -9.34 13.87
CA ARG A 127 21.53 -9.54 12.93
C ARG A 127 21.46 -10.97 12.39
N SER A 128 22.02 -11.91 13.15
CA SER A 128 22.02 -13.36 12.90
C SER A 128 22.57 -13.78 11.54
N VAL A 129 23.48 -13.00 10.96
CA VAL A 129 24.28 -13.49 9.84
C VAL A 129 25.21 -14.60 10.33
N PRO A 130 25.36 -15.71 9.60
CA PRO A 130 26.31 -16.76 9.95
C PRO A 130 27.76 -16.25 9.96
N ALA A 131 28.55 -16.66 10.94
CA ALA A 131 29.93 -16.21 11.13
C ALA A 131 30.83 -16.41 9.88
N PRO A 132 30.82 -17.55 9.17
CA PRO A 132 31.64 -17.71 7.97
C PRO A 132 31.29 -16.73 6.85
N GLN A 133 30.02 -16.33 6.77
CA GLN A 133 29.57 -15.34 5.82
C GLN A 133 29.88 -13.92 6.29
N ALA A 134 29.78 -13.65 7.59
CA ALA A 134 30.05 -12.35 8.17
C ALA A 134 31.54 -11.97 8.11
N ILE A 135 32.45 -12.93 8.35
CA ILE A 135 33.92 -12.72 8.32
C ILE A 135 34.40 -12.14 6.98
N LYS A 136 33.70 -12.46 5.90
CA LYS A 136 33.97 -11.91 4.56
C LYS A 136 33.94 -10.38 4.48
N ILE A 137 33.31 -9.69 5.43
CA ILE A 137 33.28 -8.23 5.53
C ILE A 137 34.66 -7.61 5.80
N LEU A 138 35.62 -8.39 6.28
CA LEU A 138 36.98 -7.91 6.53
C LEU A 138 37.71 -7.59 5.21
N ASN A 139 37.29 -8.19 4.09
CA ASN A 139 37.81 -7.88 2.76
C ASN A 139 37.35 -6.50 2.26
N ASP A 140 38.21 -5.73 1.57
CA ASP A 140 37.90 -4.37 1.09
C ASP A 140 36.75 -4.31 0.07
N GLU A 141 36.60 -5.35 -0.75
CA GLU A 141 35.58 -5.41 -1.80
C GLU A 141 34.16 -5.61 -1.26
N MET A 142 34.02 -6.12 -0.04
CA MET A 142 32.72 -6.40 0.58
C MET A 142 32.35 -5.33 1.58
N GLN A 143 31.13 -4.83 1.44
CA GLN A 143 30.53 -3.89 2.37
C GLN A 143 29.22 -4.48 2.92
N CYS A 144 28.69 -3.86 3.98
CA CYS A 144 27.43 -4.26 4.57
C CYS A 144 26.43 -3.12 4.57
N ASP A 145 25.15 -3.49 4.55
CA ASP A 145 24.05 -2.54 4.73
C ASP A 145 22.95 -3.15 5.60
N ILE A 146 22.54 -2.41 6.64
CA ILE A 146 21.46 -2.81 7.55
C ILE A 146 20.25 -1.91 7.30
N ILE A 147 19.29 -2.44 6.54
CA ILE A 147 18.10 -1.70 6.12
C ILE A 147 17.00 -1.87 7.17
N LYS A 148 16.59 -0.75 7.78
CA LYS A 148 15.49 -0.73 8.76
C LYS A 148 14.14 -0.70 8.06
N ILE A 149 13.37 -1.78 8.16
CA ILE A 149 12.06 -1.91 7.51
C ILE A 149 10.86 -1.74 8.46
N GLY A 150 11.08 -1.83 9.78
CA GLY A 150 9.99 -1.83 10.78
C GLY A 150 9.13 -0.57 10.81
N ASN A 151 9.69 0.61 10.50
CA ASN A 151 8.97 1.89 10.60
C ASN A 151 8.24 2.27 9.30
N LEU A 152 8.35 1.48 8.23
CA LEU A 152 7.80 1.82 6.93
C LEU A 152 6.28 1.54 6.82
N VAL A 153 5.73 0.69 7.71
CA VAL A 153 4.32 0.27 7.64
C VAL A 153 3.68 0.30 9.03
N ARG A 154 2.55 1.00 9.17
CA ARG A 154 1.82 1.16 10.45
C ARG A 154 1.12 -0.12 10.94
N SER A 155 0.65 -0.96 10.02
CA SER A 155 -0.07 -2.20 10.35
C SER A 155 0.89 -3.40 10.38
N LYS A 156 0.92 -4.10 11.52
CA LYS A 156 1.76 -5.29 11.72
C LYS A 156 1.43 -6.42 10.74
N GLU A 157 0.16 -6.70 10.51
CA GLU A 157 -0.28 -7.74 9.57
C GLU A 157 0.20 -7.45 8.14
N ARG A 158 0.05 -6.19 7.71
CA ARG A 158 0.51 -5.75 6.39
C ARG A 158 2.04 -5.80 6.27
N PHE A 159 2.76 -5.46 7.34
CA PHE A 159 4.21 -5.57 7.40
C PHE A 159 4.66 -7.02 7.21
N VAL A 160 4.06 -7.97 7.94
CA VAL A 160 4.40 -9.40 7.82
C VAL A 160 4.13 -9.91 6.41
N LYS A 161 2.98 -9.59 5.82
CA LYS A 161 2.65 -9.98 4.43
C LYS A 161 3.66 -9.43 3.41
N ARG A 162 4.02 -8.14 3.50
CA ARG A 162 4.99 -7.51 2.58
C ARG A 162 6.41 -8.03 2.79
N ARG A 163 6.84 -8.27 4.03
CA ARG A 163 8.11 -8.92 4.35
C ARG A 163 8.15 -10.34 3.76
N GLN A 164 7.05 -11.08 3.85
CA GLN A 164 6.94 -12.40 3.23
C GLN A 164 7.03 -12.33 1.70
N HIS A 165 6.45 -11.31 1.06
CA HIS A 165 6.60 -11.11 -0.38
C HIS A 165 8.05 -10.84 -0.80
N LEU A 166 8.84 -10.16 0.04
CA LEU A 166 10.28 -9.93 -0.21
C LEU A 166 11.07 -11.26 -0.18
N VAL A 167 10.75 -12.15 0.75
CA VAL A 167 11.35 -13.50 0.82
C VAL A 167 10.88 -14.35 -0.36
N GLY A 168 9.59 -14.29 -0.65
CA GLY A 168 8.93 -15.09 -1.67
C GLY A 168 8.62 -16.52 -1.22
N PRO A 169 7.92 -17.31 -2.06
CA PRO A 169 7.70 -18.73 -1.80
C PRO A 169 9.04 -19.48 -1.85
N ASN A 170 9.30 -20.36 -0.88
CA ASN A 170 10.55 -21.12 -0.75
C ASN A 170 11.83 -20.27 -0.87
N SER A 171 11.79 -19.01 -0.41
CA SER A 171 12.90 -18.05 -0.53
C SER A 171 13.39 -17.78 -1.96
N SER A 172 12.59 -18.11 -2.98
CA SER A 172 12.95 -17.97 -4.40
C SER A 172 13.22 -16.53 -4.82
N THR A 173 12.41 -15.59 -4.34
CA THR A 173 12.54 -14.15 -4.65
C THR A 173 13.82 -13.59 -4.04
N LEU A 174 14.11 -13.97 -2.80
CA LEU A 174 15.35 -13.60 -2.12
C LEU A 174 16.57 -14.19 -2.84
N LYS A 175 16.55 -15.49 -3.17
CA LYS A 175 17.66 -16.14 -3.88
C LYS A 175 17.93 -15.53 -5.26
N ALA A 176 16.87 -15.19 -6.00
CA ALA A 176 17.00 -14.50 -7.28
C ALA A 176 17.64 -13.11 -7.11
N LEU A 177 17.26 -12.37 -6.06
CA LEU A 177 17.85 -11.07 -5.77
C LEU A 177 19.33 -11.18 -5.39
N GLU A 178 19.71 -12.21 -4.62
CA GLU A 178 21.12 -12.49 -4.30
C GLU A 178 21.96 -12.75 -5.56
N ILE A 179 21.49 -13.60 -6.46
CA ILE A 179 22.21 -13.95 -7.70
C ILE A 179 22.36 -12.74 -8.63
N LEU A 180 21.32 -11.91 -8.72
CA LEU A 180 21.32 -10.74 -9.61
C LEU A 180 22.24 -9.64 -9.11
N THR A 181 22.25 -9.40 -7.79
CA THR A 181 23.00 -8.30 -7.17
C THR A 181 24.40 -8.72 -6.70
N GLY A 182 24.70 -10.03 -6.68
CA GLY A 182 25.94 -10.56 -6.10
C GLY A 182 26.04 -10.34 -4.59
N CYS A 183 24.91 -10.05 -3.93
CA CYS A 183 24.85 -9.77 -2.50
C CYS A 183 24.31 -10.98 -1.74
N TYR A 184 24.73 -11.15 -0.50
CA TYR A 184 24.09 -12.03 0.48
C TYR A 184 23.02 -11.22 1.24
N ILE A 185 21.80 -11.75 1.34
CA ILE A 185 20.67 -11.02 1.92
C ILE A 185 20.00 -11.87 3.00
N LEU A 186 19.87 -11.33 4.20
CA LEU A 186 19.18 -11.97 5.30
C LEU A 186 18.05 -11.08 5.81
N VAL A 187 16.82 -11.59 5.72
CA VAL A 187 15.62 -10.91 6.19
C VAL A 187 15.27 -11.44 7.58
N GLN A 188 15.44 -10.62 8.62
CA GLN A 188 15.12 -11.01 10.00
C GLN A 188 14.39 -9.92 10.75
N GLY A 189 13.25 -10.29 11.35
CA GLY A 189 12.48 -9.39 12.20
C GLY A 189 12.07 -8.12 11.46
N ASN A 190 12.62 -6.99 11.92
CA ASN A 190 12.31 -5.64 11.45
C ASN A 190 13.43 -5.02 10.60
N THR A 191 14.46 -5.81 10.26
CA THR A 191 15.60 -5.35 9.47
C THR A 191 15.97 -6.36 8.38
N VAL A 192 16.57 -5.85 7.32
CA VAL A 192 17.18 -6.67 6.27
C VAL A 192 18.68 -6.37 6.29
N ALA A 193 19.48 -7.40 6.56
CA ALA A 193 20.93 -7.29 6.47
C ALA A 193 21.35 -7.72 5.05
N ALA A 194 22.19 -6.91 4.40
CA ALA A 194 22.76 -7.21 3.10
C ALA A 194 24.28 -7.08 3.15
N MET A 195 24.99 -7.94 2.42
CA MET A 195 26.44 -7.89 2.26
C MET A 195 26.80 -8.04 0.79
N GLY A 196 27.72 -7.23 0.28
CA GLY A 196 28.15 -7.30 -1.11
C GLY A 196 28.80 -6.00 -1.56
N SER A 197 28.89 -5.81 -2.88
CA SER A 197 29.45 -4.59 -3.47
C SER A 197 28.53 -3.38 -3.29
N PHE A 198 29.10 -2.18 -3.28
CA PHE A 198 28.34 -0.93 -3.14
C PHE A 198 27.21 -0.77 -4.17
N LYS A 199 27.45 -1.15 -5.43
CA LYS A 199 26.44 -1.12 -6.51
C LYS A 199 25.29 -2.09 -6.22
N GLY A 200 25.61 -3.30 -5.77
CA GLY A 200 24.62 -4.31 -5.38
C GLY A 200 23.80 -3.86 -4.18
N LEU A 201 24.44 -3.34 -3.13
CA LEU A 201 23.77 -2.85 -1.93
C LEU A 201 22.78 -1.71 -2.23
N LYS A 202 23.15 -0.74 -3.08
CA LYS A 202 22.26 0.34 -3.51
C LYS A 202 21.02 -0.20 -4.25
N GLN A 203 21.19 -1.22 -5.08
CA GLN A 203 20.08 -1.89 -5.76
C GLN A 203 19.18 -2.62 -4.75
N VAL A 204 19.76 -3.43 -3.86
CA VAL A 204 19.02 -4.17 -2.82
C VAL A 204 18.22 -3.22 -1.94
N ARG A 205 18.84 -2.14 -1.44
CA ARG A 205 18.16 -1.10 -0.64
C ARG A 205 16.92 -0.55 -1.34
N LYS A 206 17.06 -0.16 -2.60
CA LYS A 206 15.94 0.34 -3.40
C LYS A 206 14.83 -0.71 -3.53
N VAL A 207 15.19 -1.97 -3.84
CA VAL A 207 14.21 -3.06 -3.98
C VAL A 207 13.46 -3.34 -2.68
N VAL A 208 14.17 -3.36 -1.55
CA VAL A 208 13.59 -3.60 -0.22
C VAL A 208 12.65 -2.47 0.18
N GLU A 209 13.07 -1.21 0.03
CA GLU A 209 12.24 -0.05 0.36
C GLU A 209 10.99 0.01 -0.54
N ASP A 210 11.12 -0.20 -1.84
CA ASP A 210 10.00 -0.19 -2.79
C ASP A 210 8.99 -1.32 -2.53
N CYS A 211 9.48 -2.50 -2.12
CA CYS A 211 8.66 -3.64 -1.74
C CYS A 211 7.84 -3.34 -0.47
N ILE A 212 8.49 -2.85 0.59
CA ILE A 212 7.82 -2.60 1.87
C ILE A 212 6.86 -1.40 1.79
N LEU A 213 7.18 -0.37 1.01
CA LEU A 213 6.29 0.77 0.76
C LEU A 213 5.15 0.46 -0.23
N ASN A 214 5.15 -0.72 -0.85
CA ASN A 214 4.19 -1.10 -1.90
C ASN A 214 4.19 -0.12 -3.08
N LYS A 215 5.39 0.33 -3.47
CA LYS A 215 5.60 1.06 -4.72
C LYS A 215 5.59 0.08 -5.90
N MET A 216 6.34 -1.01 -5.77
CA MET A 216 6.43 -2.11 -6.74
C MET A 216 6.58 -3.46 -6.04
N HIS A 217 6.06 -4.53 -6.65
CA HIS A 217 6.28 -5.89 -6.16
C HIS A 217 7.73 -6.34 -6.47
N PRO A 218 8.41 -7.10 -5.60
CA PRO A 218 9.82 -7.46 -5.80
C PRO A 218 10.09 -8.21 -7.10
N VAL A 219 9.11 -8.99 -7.60
CA VAL A 219 9.20 -9.66 -8.91
C VAL A 219 9.39 -8.68 -10.07
N TYR A 220 8.75 -7.50 -10.05
CA TYR A 220 8.98 -6.48 -11.08
C TYR A 220 10.39 -5.90 -11.00
N ASN A 221 10.90 -5.68 -9.78
CA ASN A 221 12.26 -5.22 -9.56
C ASN A 221 13.28 -6.25 -10.05
N ILE A 222 13.04 -7.53 -9.79
CA ILE A 222 13.86 -8.64 -10.31
C ILE A 222 13.87 -8.61 -11.85
N LYS A 223 12.71 -8.49 -12.50
CA LYS A 223 12.65 -8.39 -13.97
C LYS A 223 13.40 -7.18 -14.51
N ILE A 224 13.29 -6.02 -13.85
CA ILE A 224 14.05 -4.81 -14.19
C ILE A 224 15.56 -5.07 -14.06
N LEU A 225 16.00 -5.70 -12.97
CA LEU A 225 17.41 -6.03 -12.75
C LEU A 225 17.94 -7.04 -13.77
N MET A 226 17.15 -8.06 -14.13
CA MET A 226 17.48 -9.01 -15.20
C MET A 226 17.71 -8.30 -16.53
N MET A 227 16.77 -7.45 -16.95
CA MET A 227 16.94 -6.73 -18.23
C MET A 227 18.08 -5.71 -18.18
N LYS A 228 18.30 -5.03 -17.05
CA LYS A 228 19.48 -4.16 -16.89
C LYS A 228 20.79 -4.92 -16.99
N ARG A 229 20.83 -6.17 -16.49
CA ARG A 229 22.02 -7.01 -16.58
C ARG A 229 22.27 -7.49 -18.01
N GLU A 230 21.23 -7.79 -18.77
CA GLU A 230 21.36 -8.12 -20.20
C GLU A 230 21.78 -6.88 -21.03
N LEU A 231 21.10 -5.74 -20.86
CA LEU A 231 21.45 -4.49 -21.55
C LEU A 231 22.87 -3.99 -21.24
N ALA A 232 23.39 -4.29 -20.04
CA ALA A 232 24.76 -3.94 -19.66
C ALA A 232 25.83 -4.78 -20.35
N LYS A 233 25.48 -5.94 -20.94
CA LYS A 233 26.43 -6.75 -21.71
C LYS A 233 26.67 -6.18 -23.10
N ASP A 234 25.70 -5.43 -23.64
CA ASP A 234 25.78 -4.84 -24.96
C ASP A 234 26.60 -3.54 -24.90
N PRO A 235 27.78 -3.46 -25.54
CA PRO A 235 28.66 -2.29 -25.43
C PRO A 235 28.09 -1.05 -26.16
N THR A 236 27.23 -1.24 -27.15
CA THR A 236 26.63 -0.17 -27.95
C THR A 236 25.66 0.70 -27.16
N LEU A 237 24.93 0.10 -26.20
CA LEU A 237 23.92 0.80 -25.40
C LEU A 237 24.47 1.33 -24.06
N ALA A 238 25.76 1.17 -23.78
CA ALA A 238 26.34 1.52 -22.47
C ALA A 238 26.16 3.01 -22.08
N ASN A 239 26.19 3.90 -23.08
CA ASN A 239 26.08 5.35 -22.88
C ASN A 239 24.64 5.90 -23.06
N GLU A 240 23.69 5.04 -23.46
CA GLU A 240 22.31 5.45 -23.71
C GLU A 240 21.41 5.28 -22.48
N ASN A 241 20.32 6.06 -22.40
CA ASN A 241 19.32 5.88 -21.35
C ASN A 241 18.44 4.64 -21.62
N TRP A 242 18.48 3.67 -20.70
CA TRP A 242 17.72 2.41 -20.81
C TRP A 242 16.23 2.49 -20.47
N ASP A 243 15.69 3.64 -20.04
CA ASP A 243 14.29 3.77 -19.61
C ASP A 243 13.24 3.37 -20.67
N ARG A 244 13.62 3.36 -21.95
CA ARG A 244 12.78 2.86 -23.05
C ARG A 244 12.54 1.35 -22.98
N PHE A 245 13.56 0.60 -22.58
CA PHE A 245 13.53 -0.87 -22.53
C PHE A 245 12.94 -1.38 -21.21
N LEU A 246 12.94 -0.57 -20.16
CA LEU A 246 12.48 -1.01 -18.83
C LEU A 246 10.94 -1.07 -18.75
N PRO A 247 10.36 -2.10 -18.11
CA PRO A 247 8.92 -2.25 -18.01
C PRO A 247 8.40 -1.21 -17.02
N LYS A 248 7.55 -0.30 -17.49
CA LYS A 248 6.95 0.73 -16.64
C LYS A 248 5.75 0.16 -15.90
N PHE A 249 5.88 -0.02 -14.58
CA PHE A 249 4.75 -0.39 -13.74
C PHE A 249 3.79 0.79 -13.59
N LYS A 250 2.63 0.74 -14.27
CA LYS A 250 1.54 1.71 -14.08
C LYS A 250 0.60 1.19 -13.00
N LYS A 251 0.53 1.88 -11.86
CA LYS A 251 -0.51 1.61 -10.84
C LYS A 251 -1.87 1.89 -11.45
N LYS A 252 -2.63 0.82 -11.75
CA LYS A 252 -4.04 0.93 -12.13
C LYS A 252 -4.84 1.28 -10.88
N ASN A 253 -4.92 2.57 -10.54
CA ASN A 253 -5.89 3.08 -9.58
C ASN A 253 -7.27 3.10 -10.25
N VAL A 254 -7.82 1.91 -10.55
CA VAL A 254 -9.19 1.81 -11.05
C VAL A 254 -10.08 2.31 -9.92
N LYS A 255 -10.68 3.49 -10.13
CA LYS A 255 -11.61 4.07 -9.18
C LYS A 255 -12.77 3.09 -9.02
N GLN A 256 -12.83 2.39 -7.89
CA GLN A 256 -14.02 1.62 -7.55
C GLN A 256 -15.22 2.55 -7.53
N LYS A 257 -16.37 2.05 -8.00
CA LYS A 257 -17.62 2.81 -8.06
C LYS A 257 -17.87 3.39 -6.68
N LYS A 258 -17.86 4.72 -6.56
CA LYS A 258 -18.11 5.40 -5.29
C LYS A 258 -19.51 5.00 -4.84
N VAL A 259 -19.58 4.15 -3.81
CA VAL A 259 -20.83 3.96 -3.07
C VAL A 259 -21.18 5.34 -2.53
N LYS A 260 -22.40 5.83 -2.81
CA LYS A 260 -22.87 7.09 -2.24
C LYS A 260 -22.72 6.99 -0.73
N THR A 261 -21.74 7.70 -0.17
CA THR A 261 -21.47 7.73 1.26
C THR A 261 -22.68 8.39 1.91
N LYS A 262 -23.50 7.59 2.60
CA LYS A 262 -24.50 8.12 3.53
C LYS A 262 -23.74 9.01 4.52
N GLU A 263 -24.21 10.23 4.72
CA GLU A 263 -23.64 11.14 5.72
C GLU A 263 -23.58 10.41 7.06
N LYS A 264 -22.40 10.41 7.70
CA LYS A 264 -22.24 9.78 9.01
C LYS A 264 -23.03 10.60 10.02
N LYS A 265 -23.85 9.93 10.84
CA LYS A 265 -24.53 10.58 11.96
C LYS A 265 -23.49 11.25 12.88
N PRO A 266 -23.78 12.43 13.45
CA PRO A 266 -22.86 13.10 14.38
C PRO A 266 -22.54 12.17 15.56
N TYR A 267 -21.30 12.21 16.04
CA TYR A 267 -20.86 11.40 17.17
C TYR A 267 -21.57 11.86 18.44
N THR A 268 -22.38 10.99 19.02
CA THR A 268 -22.97 11.19 20.35
C THR A 268 -22.16 10.36 21.36
N PRO A 269 -21.65 10.95 22.46
CA PRO A 269 -20.95 10.17 23.49
C PRO A 269 -21.91 9.25 24.26
N PHE A 270 -23.21 9.55 24.23
CA PHE A 270 -24.25 8.74 24.86
C PHE A 270 -24.71 7.64 23.90
N PRO A 271 -24.79 6.38 24.35
CA PRO A 271 -25.38 5.31 23.57
C PRO A 271 -26.89 5.56 23.40
N PRO A 272 -27.50 5.11 22.28
CA PRO A 272 -28.95 5.15 22.14
C PRO A 272 -29.61 4.25 23.19
N PRO A 273 -30.87 4.54 23.59
CA PRO A 273 -31.60 3.68 24.51
C PRO A 273 -31.73 2.27 23.92
N GLN A 274 -31.62 1.25 24.78
CA GLN A 274 -31.85 -0.13 24.38
C GLN A 274 -33.32 -0.29 23.96
N GLN A 275 -33.58 -1.13 22.97
CA GLN A 275 -34.97 -1.45 22.61
C GLN A 275 -35.59 -2.22 23.78
N PRO A 276 -36.76 -1.80 24.30
CA PRO A 276 -37.41 -2.48 25.41
C PRO A 276 -37.73 -3.93 25.02
N SER A 277 -37.64 -4.85 25.98
CA SER A 277 -38.03 -6.23 25.73
C SER A 277 -39.54 -6.33 25.54
N LYS A 278 -40.03 -7.45 24.99
CA LYS A 278 -41.48 -7.71 24.93
C LYS A 278 -42.13 -7.68 26.32
N ILE A 279 -41.38 -8.06 27.35
CA ILE A 279 -41.83 -8.02 28.75
C ILE A 279 -41.95 -6.58 29.20
N ASP A 280 -40.95 -5.74 28.91
CA ASP A 280 -40.98 -4.31 29.26
C ASP A 280 -42.13 -3.58 28.55
N LEU A 281 -42.36 -3.87 27.27
CA LEU A 281 -43.51 -3.35 26.51
C LEU A 281 -44.85 -3.79 27.14
N GLN A 282 -44.94 -5.03 27.62
CA GLN A 282 -46.14 -5.55 28.29
C GLN A 282 -46.32 -4.97 29.70
N LEU A 283 -45.22 -4.69 30.40
CA LEU A 283 -45.22 -4.02 31.71
C LEU A 283 -45.64 -2.56 31.55
N GLU A 284 -45.15 -1.87 30.53
CA GLU A 284 -45.51 -0.49 30.17
C GLU A 284 -46.97 -0.37 29.71
N SER A 285 -47.47 -1.31 28.90
CA SER A 285 -48.88 -1.33 28.47
C SER A 285 -49.85 -1.79 29.57
N GLY A 286 -49.34 -2.31 30.68
CA GLY A 286 -50.14 -2.91 31.77
C GLY A 286 -50.78 -4.26 31.40
N GLU A 287 -50.59 -4.74 30.16
CA GLU A 287 -51.11 -6.03 29.70
C GLU A 287 -50.44 -7.20 30.41
N TYR A 288 -49.21 -7.03 30.90
CA TYR A 288 -48.49 -8.05 31.66
C TYR A 288 -49.28 -8.49 32.89
N PHE A 289 -49.93 -7.54 33.58
CA PHE A 289 -50.67 -7.79 34.82
C PHE A 289 -52.09 -8.35 34.60
N LEU A 290 -52.61 -8.32 33.36
CA LEU A 290 -53.93 -8.86 33.06
C LEU A 290 -53.89 -10.38 32.89
N SER A 291 -54.79 -11.07 33.60
CA SER A 291 -55.07 -12.50 33.39
C SER A 291 -55.57 -12.76 31.96
N ASP A 292 -55.22 -13.91 31.40
CA ASP A 292 -55.61 -14.31 30.04
C ASP A 292 -57.13 -14.26 29.82
N LYS A 293 -57.94 -14.57 30.85
CA LYS A 293 -59.40 -14.44 30.78
C LYS A 293 -59.85 -12.99 30.53
N LYS A 294 -59.22 -12.02 31.21
CA LYS A 294 -59.52 -10.59 31.05
C LYS A 294 -59.03 -10.08 29.68
N LYS A 295 -57.87 -10.55 29.22
CA LYS A 295 -57.37 -10.25 27.86
C LYS A 295 -58.36 -10.73 26.79
N GLN A 296 -58.82 -11.97 26.90
CA GLN A 296 -59.81 -12.54 25.97
C GLN A 296 -61.13 -11.75 25.98
N ALA A 297 -61.66 -11.41 27.16
CA ALA A 297 -62.87 -10.59 27.27
C ALA A 297 -62.72 -9.22 26.60
N LYS A 298 -61.58 -8.54 26.80
CA LYS A 298 -61.29 -7.25 26.17
C LYS A 298 -61.19 -7.38 24.63
N THR A 299 -60.50 -8.41 24.13
CA THR A 299 -60.44 -8.66 22.68
C THR A 299 -61.80 -9.01 22.06
N TRP A 300 -62.70 -9.63 22.84
CA TRP A 300 -64.07 -9.92 22.40
C TRP A 300 -64.92 -8.66 22.33
N GLN A 301 -64.82 -7.78 23.33
CA GLN A 301 -65.47 -6.48 23.33
C GLN A 301 -65.02 -5.63 22.13
N GLU A 302 -63.71 -5.52 21.89
CA GLU A 302 -63.19 -4.80 20.71
C GLU A 302 -63.69 -5.38 19.38
N LYS A 303 -63.86 -6.71 19.28
CA LYS A 303 -64.44 -7.34 18.08
C LYS A 303 -65.91 -6.97 17.91
N GLN A 304 -66.69 -6.96 18.99
CA GLN A 304 -68.09 -6.54 18.93
C GLN A 304 -68.24 -5.07 18.55
N GLU A 305 -67.40 -4.19 19.12
CA GLU A 305 -67.38 -2.76 18.78
C GLU A 305 -67.03 -2.55 17.30
N LYS A 306 -65.99 -3.21 16.78
CA LYS A 306 -65.64 -3.16 15.35
C LYS A 306 -66.75 -3.69 14.45
N GLN A 307 -67.47 -4.72 14.90
CA GLN A 307 -68.59 -5.28 14.14
C GLN A 307 -69.78 -4.31 14.14
N ALA A 308 -70.08 -3.67 15.26
CA ALA A 308 -71.11 -2.65 15.37
C ALA A 308 -70.77 -1.43 14.50
N GLU A 309 -69.51 -0.98 14.51
CA GLU A 309 -69.02 0.14 13.69
C GLU A 309 -69.15 -0.17 12.19
N LYS A 310 -68.70 -1.35 11.74
CA LYS A 310 -68.87 -1.77 10.35
C LYS A 310 -70.33 -1.89 9.95
N THR A 311 -71.18 -2.36 10.85
CA THR A 311 -72.63 -2.47 10.59
C THR A 311 -73.25 -1.09 10.49
N ALA A 312 -72.85 -0.14 11.34
CA ALA A 312 -73.27 1.25 11.29
C ALA A 312 -72.76 1.95 10.03
N GLU A 313 -71.51 1.73 9.62
CA GLU A 313 -70.95 2.27 8.37
C GLU A 313 -71.67 1.70 7.15
N THR A 314 -71.96 0.39 7.13
CA THR A 314 -72.72 -0.26 6.05
C THR A 314 -74.15 0.28 6.00
N ARG A 315 -74.76 0.50 7.17
CA ARG A 315 -76.09 1.11 7.28
C ARG A 315 -76.10 2.56 6.80
N ARG A 316 -75.11 3.37 7.18
CA ARG A 316 -74.93 4.75 6.69
C ARG A 316 -74.77 4.78 5.17
N LYS A 317 -73.89 3.94 4.61
CA LYS A 317 -73.73 3.83 3.14
C LYS A 317 -75.01 3.41 2.44
N ARG A 318 -75.82 2.55 3.06
CA ARG A 318 -77.11 2.11 2.52
C ARG A 318 -78.17 3.21 2.59
N GLU A 319 -78.20 3.98 3.67
CA GLU A 319 -79.08 5.13 3.85
C GLU A 319 -78.69 6.28 2.90
N GLU A 320 -77.40 6.56 2.74
CA GLU A 320 -76.85 7.50 1.75
C GLU A 320 -77.22 7.11 0.32
N ALA A 321 -77.23 5.81 -0.02
CA ALA A 321 -77.66 5.32 -1.33
C ALA A 321 -79.18 5.42 -1.58
N PHE A 322 -79.99 5.58 -0.52
CA PHE A 322 -81.45 5.68 -0.61
C PHE A 322 -81.96 7.13 -0.57
N VAL A 323 -81.09 8.09 -0.24
CA VAL A 323 -81.37 9.52 -0.40
C VAL A 323 -81.09 9.87 -1.87
N PRO A 324 -82.10 10.35 -2.62
CA PRO A 324 -81.88 10.86 -3.96
C PRO A 324 -80.81 11.98 -3.92
N PRO A 325 -79.83 11.99 -4.84
CA PRO A 325 -78.87 13.08 -4.91
C PRO A 325 -79.61 14.42 -4.97
N GLU A 326 -79.22 15.40 -4.16
CA GLU A 326 -79.81 16.74 -4.25
C GLU A 326 -79.58 17.29 -5.65
N GLU A 327 -80.67 17.48 -6.40
CA GLU A 327 -80.64 18.18 -7.67
C GLU A 327 -80.39 19.65 -7.39
N SER A 328 -79.28 20.18 -7.90
CA SER A 328 -79.04 21.62 -7.90
C SER A 328 -80.13 22.29 -8.74
N GLU A 329 -80.98 23.12 -8.12
CA GLU A 329 -81.96 23.93 -8.84
C GLU A 329 -81.25 24.75 -9.93
N ARG A 330 -81.64 24.53 -11.19
CA ARG A 330 -81.23 25.40 -12.29
C ARG A 330 -81.97 26.72 -12.12
N GLN A 331 -81.25 27.74 -11.65
CA GLN A 331 -81.69 29.12 -11.83
C GLN A 331 -81.55 29.46 -13.32
N ASP A 332 -82.68 29.51 -14.02
CA ASP A 332 -82.79 30.10 -15.35
C ASP A 332 -82.41 31.58 -15.27
N GLN A 333 -81.23 31.93 -15.77
CA GLN A 333 -80.91 33.30 -16.16
C GLN A 333 -80.55 33.33 -17.65
N LYS A 334 -81.46 33.93 -18.43
CA LYS A 334 -81.18 34.46 -19.76
C LYS A 334 -80.13 35.55 -19.65
N THR A 335 -78.99 35.42 -20.34
CA THR A 335 -78.34 36.50 -21.11
C THR A 335 -77.22 35.95 -21.99
N HIS A 336 -77.16 36.50 -23.21
CA HIS A 336 -76.20 36.29 -24.29
C HIS A 336 -74.72 36.51 -23.89
N ALA A 337 -73.78 35.68 -24.39
CA ALA A 337 -72.59 36.08 -25.17
C ALA A 337 -71.51 34.96 -25.27
N ASP A 338 -70.96 34.81 -26.49
CA ASP A 338 -69.69 34.19 -26.91
C ASP A 338 -69.45 32.66 -26.82
N ASP A 339 -69.81 31.98 -27.92
CA ASP A 339 -69.66 30.54 -28.17
C ASP A 339 -68.40 30.18 -29.00
N LYS A 340 -67.18 30.53 -28.52
CA LYS A 340 -65.92 30.10 -29.18
C LYS A 340 -64.77 29.64 -28.27
N ASN A 341 -64.89 29.71 -26.94
CA ASN A 341 -63.80 29.32 -26.03
C ASN A 341 -64.00 27.99 -25.28
N ASP A 342 -65.17 27.34 -25.35
CA ASP A 342 -65.46 26.19 -24.48
C ASP A 342 -65.00 24.83 -25.03
N VAL A 343 -64.92 24.65 -26.35
CA VAL A 343 -64.50 23.36 -26.94
C VAL A 343 -63.03 23.03 -26.63
N ALA A 344 -62.15 24.04 -26.55
CA ALA A 344 -60.75 23.87 -26.21
C ALA A 344 -60.52 23.57 -24.71
N ALA A 345 -61.33 24.17 -23.83
CA ALA A 345 -61.30 23.90 -22.39
C ALA A 345 -61.84 22.49 -22.07
N ILE A 346 -62.88 22.04 -22.78
CA ILE A 346 -63.45 20.69 -22.64
C ILE A 346 -62.48 19.63 -23.20
N ALA A 347 -61.85 19.87 -24.35
CA ALA A 347 -60.86 18.96 -24.92
C ALA A 347 -59.60 18.82 -24.03
N SER A 348 -59.15 19.90 -23.40
CA SER A 348 -57.97 19.89 -22.52
C SER A 348 -58.25 19.22 -21.15
N SER A 349 -59.46 19.36 -20.61
CA SER A 349 -59.89 18.66 -19.40
C SER A 349 -60.09 17.15 -19.63
N LEU A 350 -60.63 16.73 -20.79
CA LEU A 350 -60.71 15.31 -21.17
C LEU A 350 -59.31 14.70 -21.37
N LYS A 351 -58.37 15.44 -22.00
CA LYS A 351 -56.97 15.00 -22.15
C LYS A 351 -56.26 14.85 -20.81
N LYS A 352 -56.49 15.76 -19.85
CA LYS A 352 -55.94 15.64 -18.49
C LYS A 352 -56.52 14.42 -17.77
N LYS A 353 -57.85 14.24 -17.78
CA LYS A 353 -58.50 13.06 -17.18
C LYS A 353 -58.02 11.74 -17.78
N ALA A 354 -57.87 11.64 -19.09
CA ALA A 354 -57.35 10.44 -19.75
C ALA A 354 -55.87 10.15 -19.38
N LYS A 355 -55.07 11.19 -19.18
CA LYS A 355 -53.65 11.07 -18.79
C LYS A 355 -53.49 10.67 -17.32
N ASP A 356 -54.37 11.15 -16.46
CA ASP A 356 -54.40 10.77 -15.04
C ASP A 356 -54.90 9.33 -14.84
N PHE A 357 -55.92 8.90 -15.61
CA PHE A 357 -56.37 7.50 -15.64
C PHE A 357 -55.27 6.52 -16.13
N GLY A 358 -54.48 6.93 -17.13
CA GLY A 358 -53.32 6.17 -17.59
C GLY A 358 -52.18 6.11 -16.56
N ARG A 359 -52.02 7.14 -15.73
CA ARG A 359 -51.05 7.17 -14.63
C ARG A 359 -51.46 6.30 -13.44
N GLN A 360 -52.75 6.26 -13.09
CA GLN A 360 -53.27 5.35 -12.06
C GLN A 360 -53.14 3.87 -12.49
N LYS A 361 -53.48 3.52 -13.74
CA LYS A 361 -53.29 2.15 -14.26
C LYS A 361 -51.82 1.71 -14.37
N SER A 362 -50.87 2.64 -14.45
CA SER A 362 -49.43 2.32 -14.46
C SER A 362 -48.82 2.26 -13.06
N ALA A 363 -49.41 2.94 -12.07
CA ALA A 363 -49.04 2.83 -10.66
C ALA A 363 -49.59 1.54 -10.00
N GLU A 364 -50.73 1.02 -10.46
CA GLU A 364 -51.36 -0.21 -9.96
C GLU A 364 -51.05 -1.47 -10.82
N LYS A 365 -49.84 -1.60 -11.35
CA LYS A 365 -49.36 -2.93 -11.79
C LYS A 365 -49.00 -3.75 -10.56
N ILE A 366 -50.01 -4.35 -9.96
CA ILE A 366 -49.88 -5.37 -8.92
C ILE A 366 -49.22 -6.59 -9.56
N ASP A 367 -47.98 -6.89 -9.18
CA ASP A 367 -47.28 -8.10 -9.60
C ASP A 367 -47.88 -9.30 -8.87
N ALA A 368 -48.63 -10.14 -9.60
CA ALA A 368 -49.29 -11.32 -9.05
C ALA A 368 -48.30 -12.34 -8.44
N ASN A 369 -47.01 -12.28 -8.79
CA ASN A 369 -45.98 -13.15 -8.22
C ASN A 369 -45.54 -12.74 -6.81
N ALA A 370 -45.87 -11.54 -6.33
CA ALA A 370 -45.53 -11.10 -4.97
C ALA A 370 -46.44 -11.71 -3.88
N TYR A 371 -47.58 -12.29 -4.25
CA TYR A 371 -48.55 -12.91 -3.33
C TYR A 371 -48.46 -14.44 -3.26
N ILE A 372 -47.72 -15.08 -4.16
CA ILE A 372 -47.51 -16.53 -4.12
C ILE A 372 -46.25 -16.82 -3.31
N ALA A 373 -46.42 -17.15 -2.04
CA ALA A 373 -45.36 -17.69 -1.21
C ALA A 373 -44.95 -19.09 -1.74
N VAL A 374 -43.94 -19.14 -2.61
CA VAL A 374 -43.29 -20.41 -2.97
C VAL A 374 -42.21 -20.71 -1.94
N PRO A 375 -42.22 -21.89 -1.29
CA PRO A 375 -41.18 -22.28 -0.34
C PRO A 375 -39.87 -22.53 -1.08
N ASN A 376 -38.83 -21.86 -0.61
CA ASN A 376 -37.46 -22.00 -1.11
C ASN A 376 -36.92 -23.40 -0.72
N LYS A 377 -36.86 -24.35 -1.67
CA LYS A 377 -36.05 -25.57 -1.54
C LYS A 377 -34.91 -25.51 -2.55
N HIS A 378 -33.72 -25.29 -2.01
CA HIS A 378 -32.46 -25.39 -2.72
C HIS A 378 -32.18 -26.82 -3.22
N THR A 379 -31.62 -26.87 -4.42
CA THR A 379 -30.67 -27.86 -4.96
C THR A 379 -31.19 -29.18 -5.54
N SER A 380 -31.05 -29.31 -6.86
CA SER A 380 -30.83 -30.60 -7.52
C SER A 380 -29.78 -30.46 -8.62
N LYS A 381 -28.64 -31.14 -8.44
CA LYS A 381 -27.84 -31.84 -9.46
C LYS A 381 -26.79 -32.68 -8.70
N LYS A 382 -26.32 -33.86 -9.12
CA LYS A 382 -26.83 -35.04 -9.86
C LYS A 382 -25.65 -36.04 -9.81
N LYS A 383 -25.83 -37.17 -9.12
CA LYS A 383 -25.32 -38.56 -9.34
C LYS A 383 -23.83 -38.92 -9.63
N SER A 384 -23.51 -40.10 -9.08
CA SER A 384 -22.50 -41.14 -9.40
C SER A 384 -21.18 -41.03 -8.61
N LYS A 385 -20.63 -42.08 -7.97
CA LYS A 385 -20.68 -43.54 -8.16
C LYS A 385 -20.33 -44.24 -6.83
N HIS A 386 -20.88 -45.43 -6.59
CA HIS A 386 -20.32 -46.42 -5.66
C HIS A 386 -19.94 -47.66 -6.48
N SER A 387 -18.65 -47.97 -6.50
CA SER A 387 -18.02 -49.29 -6.60
C SER A 387 -16.54 -49.04 -6.33
#